data_AF-A0A4V2X3X7-F1
#
_entry.id   AF-A0A4V2X3X7-F1
#
_cell.length_a   1.000
_cell.length_b   1.000
_cell.length_c   1.000
_cell.angle_alpha   90.00
_cell.angle_beta   90.00
_cell.angle_gamma   90.00
#
_symmetry.space_group_name_H-M   'P 1'
#
loop_
_entity.id
_entity.type
_entity.pdbx_description
1 polymer ?
#
loop_
_entity_poly.entity_id
_entity_poly.type
_entity_poly.pdbx_seq_one_letter_code
_entity_poly.pdbx_strand_id
1 'polypeptide(L)' 'MIRETDFTGRTIQYQYDNAGRRIIARYPNNQLLRWCYTPENH' A
#
# COMPACT_ATOMS: atom_id res chain seq x y z
N MET A 1 6.58 -6.58 1.35
CA MET A 1 5.10 -6.53 1.31
C MET A 1 4.58 -6.80 2.70
N ILE A 2 3.72 -5.94 3.22
CA ILE A 2 3.13 -6.07 4.56
C ILE A 2 1.65 -6.41 4.42
N ARG A 3 1.15 -7.29 5.28
CA ARG A 3 -0.27 -7.63 5.38
C ARG A 3 -0.77 -7.29 6.77
N GLU A 4 -1.87 -6.57 6.83
CA GLU A 4 -2.51 -6.16 8.08
C GLU A 4 -3.94 -6.71 8.06
N THR A 5 -4.31 -7.43 9.10
CA THR A 5 -5.66 -7.96 9.27
C THR A 5 -6.31 -7.24 10.44
N ASP A 6 -7.42 -6.57 10.17
CA ASP A 6 -8.22 -5.87 11.16
C ASP A 6 -9.04 -6.85 12.03
N PHE A 7 -9.55 -6.40 13.17
CA PHE A 7 -10.38 -7.21 14.09
C PHE A 7 -11.63 -7.81 13.43
N THR A 8 -12.08 -7.25 12.31
CA THR A 8 -13.19 -7.78 11.50
C THR A 8 -12.78 -8.90 10.52
N GLY A 9 -11.52 -9.34 10.52
CA GLY A 9 -10.99 -10.36 9.60
C GLY A 9 -10.64 -9.83 8.21
N ARG A 10 -10.82 -8.53 7.98
CA ARG A 10 -10.49 -7.84 6.73
C ARG A 10 -8.98 -7.68 6.61
N THR A 11 -8.41 -8.14 5.49
CA THR A 11 -6.97 -8.01 5.24
C THR A 11 -6.69 -6.93 4.21
N ILE A 12 -5.79 -6.01 4.56
CA ILE A 12 -5.24 -4.99 3.66
C ILE A 12 -3.79 -5.36 3.36
N GLN A 13 -3.40 -5.29 2.09
CA GLN A 13 -2.01 -5.51 1.68
C GLN A 13 -1.36 -4.19 1.28
N TYR A 14 -0.17 -3.94 1.82
CA TYR A 14 0.64 -2.78 1.54
C TYR A 14 1.93 -3.16 0.82
N GLN A 15 2.29 -2.38 -0.20
CA GLN A 15 3.59 -2.47 -0.85
C GLN A 15 4.34 -1.16 -0.66
N TYR A 16 5.65 -1.29 -0.50
CA TYR A 16 6.56 -0.18 -0.23
C TYR A 16 7.66 -0.18 -1.29
N ASP A 17 8.11 1.02 -1.64
CA ASP A 17 9.31 1.26 -2.43
C ASP A 17 10.58 0.99 -1.60
N ASN A 18 11.74 0.92 -2.26
CA ASN A 18 13.04 0.75 -1.60
C ASN A 18 13.34 1.85 -0.57
N ALA A 19 12.74 3.04 -0.71
CA ALA A 19 12.85 4.12 0.27
C ALA A 19 11.89 3.97 1.48
N GLY A 20 11.16 2.87 1.61
CA GLY A 20 10.20 2.64 2.71
C GLY A 20 8.88 3.41 2.57
N ARG A 21 8.62 4.04 1.41
CA ARG A 21 7.39 4.78 1.12
C ARG A 21 6.30 3.84 0.60
N ARG A 22 5.05 4.03 1.05
CA ARG A 22 3.92 3.17 0.63
C ARG A 22 3.48 3.49 -0.79
N ILE A 23 3.67 2.56 -1.72
CA ILE A 23 3.31 2.72 -3.14
C ILE A 23 1.97 2.07 -3.52
N ILE A 24 1.52 1.05 -2.78
CA ILE A 24 0.25 0.34 -3.06
C ILE A 24 -0.47 -0.01 -1.76
N ALA A 25 -1.80 0.11 -1.76
CA ALA A 25 -2.71 -0.43 -0.76
C ALA A 25 -3.85 -1.20 -1.45
N ARG A 26 -3.99 -2.50 -1.15
CA ARG A 26 -5.08 -3.36 -1.65
C ARG A 26 -6.05 -3.64 -0.53
N TYR A 27 -7.28 -3.19 -0.70
CA TYR A 27 -8.37 -3.40 0.24
C TYR A 27 -9.17 -4.65 -0.14
N PRO A 28 -9.87 -5.26 0.84
CA PRO A 28 -10.66 -6.49 0.61
C PRO A 28 -11.90 -6.27 -0.26
N ASN A 29 -12.34 -5.02 -0.46
CA ASN A 29 -13.44 -4.66 -1.35
C ASN A 29 -13.00 -4.49 -2.81
N ASN A 30 -11.90 -5.13 -3.22
CA ASN A 30 -11.23 -4.94 -4.52
C ASN A 30 -10.73 -3.52 -4.81
N GLN A 31 -10.78 -2.59 -3.85
CA GLN A 31 -10.27 -1.24 -4.04
C GLN A 31 -8.74 -1.24 -4.00
N LEU A 32 -8.14 -0.59 -5.00
CA LEU A 32 -6.69 -0.44 -5.12
C LEU A 32 -6.34 1.04 -5.03
N LEU A 33 -5.56 1.41 -4.01
CA LEU A 33 -4.92 2.71 -3.95
C LEU A 33 -3.46 2.60 -4.38
N ARG A 34 -3.01 3.56 -5.19
CA ARG A 34 -1.65 3.60 -5.73
C ARG A 34 -1.08 5.00 -5.60
N TRP A 35 0.09 5.11 -5.00
CA TRP A 35 0.83 6.36 -4.91
C TRP A 35 1.93 6.38 -5.96
N CYS A 36 2.03 7.48 -6.69
CA CYS A 36 3.15 7.76 -7.56
C CYS A 36 4.00 8.84 -6.89
N TYR A 37 5.16 8.45 -6.37
CA TYR A 37 6.17 9.41 -5.93
C TYR A 37 7.15 9.57 -7.08
N THR A 38 6.95 10.59 -7.90
CA THR A 38 8.04 11.08 -8.75
C THR A 38 9.13 11.57 -7.80
N PRO A 39 10.37 11.02 -7.84
CA PRO A 39 11.47 11.73 -7.21
C PRO A 39 11.51 13.09 -7.89
N GLU A 40 11.33 14.17 -7.11
CA GLU A 40 11.49 15.52 -7.64
C GLU A 40 12.89 15.58 -8.22
N ASN A 41 12.96 15.73 -9.55
CA ASN A 41 14.19 15.82 -10.29
C ASN A 41 14.75 17.22 -10.03
N HIS A 42 15.58 17.34 -9.00
CA HIS A 42 16.32 18.57 -8.68
C HIS A 42 17.45 18.82 -9.67
#